data_AF-A0A529NFI1-F1
#
_entry.id   AF-A0A529NFI1-F1
#
_cell.length_a   1.000
_cell.length_b   1.000
_cell.length_c   1.000
_cell.angle_alpha   90.00
_cell.angle_beta   90.00
_cell.angle_gamma   90.00
#
_symmetry.space_group_name_H-M   'P 1'
#
loop_
_entity.id
_entity.type
_entity.pdbx_description
1 polymer ?
#
loop_
_entity_poly.entity_id
_entity_poly.type
_entity_poly.pdbx_seq_one_letter_code
_entity_poly.pdbx_strand_id
1 'polypeptide(L)'
;VYSRDSSVMTPYGAFITAMANWWRRGENYAAIRTYEKLGIPIYDMVTAGTFEGGDFNVIEDGVVLIGCGGARTQEEGARQVQAWFDKEGWETRIAFIDEYYVHIDLMVVPIAEKLTAVCLACTEPGIVDWLKGKGHEIIDVPFQDTMALGCNFMSLGKDRVIAPTSSKT
;
A
#
# COMPACT_ATOMS: atom_id res chain seq x y z
N VAL A 1 4.79 2.85 16.38
CA VAL A 1 6.02 3.24 15.63
C VAL A 1 5.75 3.19 14.13
N TYR A 2 5.23 2.08 13.60
CA TYR A 2 4.79 2.00 12.20
C TYR A 2 3.45 2.71 12.00
N SER A 3 3.47 3.87 11.33
CA SER A 3 2.26 4.66 11.02
C SER A 3 1.65 4.35 9.65
N ARG A 4 2.29 3.46 8.87
CA ARG A 4 1.86 3.03 7.53
C ARG A 4 0.47 2.40 7.54
N ASP A 5 0.18 1.61 8.58
CA ASP A 5 -0.97 0.70 8.54
C ASP A 5 -2.28 1.32 9.03
N SER A 6 -2.21 2.21 10.01
CA SER A 6 -3.37 2.71 10.78
C SER A 6 -4.24 3.73 10.03
N SER A 7 -3.70 4.31 8.97
CA SER A 7 -4.34 5.34 8.16
C SER A 7 -3.55 5.55 6.87
N VAL A 8 -4.22 6.01 5.83
CA VAL A 8 -3.61 6.32 4.53
C VAL A 8 -3.94 7.76 4.16
N MET A 9 -2.92 8.51 3.74
CA MET A 9 -3.10 9.88 3.26
C MET A 9 -3.49 9.88 1.79
N THR A 10 -4.49 10.70 1.44
CA THR A 10 -4.95 10.91 0.06
C THR A 10 -5.09 12.40 -0.23
N PRO A 11 -5.26 12.83 -1.49
CA PRO A 11 -5.56 14.22 -1.82
C PRO A 11 -6.85 14.76 -1.17
N TYR A 12 -7.76 13.88 -0.75
CA TYR A 12 -9.06 14.22 -0.18
C TYR A 12 -9.08 14.24 1.36
N GLY A 13 -7.94 13.94 1.98
CA GLY A 13 -7.81 13.71 3.42
C GLY A 13 -7.32 12.30 3.74
N ALA A 14 -7.09 12.03 5.02
CA ALA A 14 -6.71 10.70 5.45
C ALA A 14 -7.93 9.79 5.55
N PHE A 15 -7.87 8.55 5.08
CA PHE A 15 -8.85 7.55 5.52
C PHE A 15 -8.28 6.69 6.64
N ILE A 16 -9.14 6.29 7.57
CA ILE A 16 -8.77 5.44 8.69
C ILE A 16 -8.99 3.99 8.31
N THR A 17 -7.96 3.17 8.51
CA THR A 17 -8.02 1.74 8.19
C THR A 17 -8.72 0.93 9.29
N ALA A 18 -8.92 -0.36 9.06
CA ALA A 18 -9.55 -1.26 10.03
C ALA A 18 -8.59 -2.43 10.34
N MET A 19 -7.77 -2.26 11.37
CA MET A 19 -6.70 -3.21 11.71
C MET A 19 -7.25 -4.63 11.97
N ALA A 20 -6.66 -5.62 11.31
CA ALA A 20 -7.11 -7.02 11.42
C ALA A 20 -6.90 -7.55 12.83
N ASN A 21 -5.70 -7.33 13.36
CA ASN A 21 -5.33 -7.78 14.69
C ASN A 21 -5.93 -6.88 15.78
N TRP A 22 -6.73 -7.45 16.68
CA TRP A 22 -7.48 -6.69 17.67
C TRP A 22 -6.61 -5.84 18.60
N TRP A 23 -5.40 -6.31 18.94
CA TRP A 23 -4.45 -5.56 19.77
C TRP A 23 -3.86 -4.32 19.07
N ARG A 24 -3.97 -4.22 17.73
CA ARG A 24 -3.52 -3.05 16.95
C ARG A 24 -4.61 -2.02 16.74
N ARG A 25 -5.88 -2.33 16.98
CA ARG A 25 -7.01 -1.40 16.75
C ARG A 25 -6.93 -0.10 17.56
N GLY A 26 -6.17 -0.10 18.66
CA GLY A 26 -5.80 1.11 19.40
C GLY A 26 -5.09 2.18 18.54
N GLU A 27 -4.36 1.75 17.50
CA GLU A 27 -3.60 2.60 16.59
C GLU A 27 -4.53 3.52 15.76
N ASN A 28 -5.72 3.04 15.36
CA ASN A 28 -6.68 3.85 14.60
C ASN A 28 -7.15 5.08 15.39
N TYR A 29 -7.40 4.93 16.70
CA TYR A 29 -7.77 6.06 17.57
C TYR A 29 -6.63 7.07 17.73
N ALA A 30 -5.37 6.62 17.73
CA ALA A 30 -4.23 7.51 17.74
C ALA A 30 -4.12 8.30 16.43
N ALA A 31 -4.38 7.66 15.28
CA ALA A 31 -4.41 8.32 13.99
C ALA A 31 -5.51 9.39 13.92
N ILE A 32 -6.76 9.04 14.29
CA ILE A 32 -7.91 9.97 14.32
C ILE A 32 -7.58 11.23 15.14
N ARG A 33 -7.17 11.06 16.41
CA ARG A 33 -6.84 12.19 17.29
C ARG A 33 -5.71 13.06 16.76
N THR A 34 -4.76 12.44 16.05
CA THR A 34 -3.64 13.17 15.44
C THR A 34 -4.14 14.04 14.29
N TYR A 35 -4.95 13.49 13.38
CA TYR A 35 -5.51 14.27 12.27
C TYR A 35 -6.42 15.39 12.75
N GLU A 36 -7.27 15.14 13.74
CA GLU A 36 -8.11 16.17 14.38
C GLU A 36 -7.26 17.30 14.96
N LYS A 37 -6.22 16.97 15.73
CA LYS A 37 -5.32 17.96 16.33
C LYS A 37 -4.59 18.81 15.28
N LEU A 38 -4.26 18.21 14.13
CA LEU A 38 -3.57 18.86 13.03
C LEU A 38 -4.52 19.61 12.08
N GLY A 39 -5.84 19.50 12.25
CA GLY A 39 -6.82 20.07 11.33
C GLY A 39 -6.81 19.42 9.94
N ILE A 40 -6.34 18.17 9.85
CA ILE A 40 -6.32 17.40 8.60
C ILE A 40 -7.68 16.69 8.45
N PRO A 41 -8.36 16.82 7.30
CA PRO A 41 -9.64 16.15 7.10
C PRO A 41 -9.47 14.63 7.07
N ILE A 42 -10.44 13.94 7.67
CA ILE A 42 -10.62 12.50 7.50
C ILE A 42 -11.61 12.31 6.36
N TYR A 43 -11.19 11.63 5.29
CA TYR A 43 -12.03 11.34 4.13
C TYR A 43 -13.15 10.38 4.51
N ASP A 44 -12.80 9.20 5.04
CA ASP A 44 -13.74 8.19 5.53
C ASP A 44 -13.01 7.13 6.41
N MET A 45 -13.73 6.11 6.87
CA MET A 45 -13.20 5.00 7.67
C MET A 45 -13.64 3.65 7.10
N VAL A 46 -12.73 2.67 7.09
CA VAL A 46 -13.06 1.31 6.65
C VAL A 46 -13.95 0.64 7.71
N THR A 47 -15.06 0.06 7.25
CA THR A 47 -16.09 -0.57 8.10
C THR A 47 -16.60 -1.91 7.56
N ALA A 48 -16.40 -2.21 6.28
CA ALA A 48 -16.92 -3.41 5.62
C ALA A 48 -16.12 -4.68 5.93
N GLY A 49 -14.88 -4.54 6.38
CA GLY A 49 -13.96 -5.63 6.70
C GLY A 49 -12.67 -5.07 7.27
N THR A 50 -11.63 -5.89 7.31
CA THR A 50 -10.29 -5.43 7.69
C THR A 50 -9.55 -4.85 6.49
N PHE A 51 -8.72 -3.84 6.74
CA PHE A 51 -7.86 -3.21 5.76
C PHE A 51 -6.66 -2.62 6.51
N GLU A 52 -5.45 -2.78 5.99
CA GLU A 52 -4.24 -2.15 6.55
C GLU A 52 -3.51 -1.36 5.45
N GLY A 53 -2.94 -0.22 5.81
CA GLY A 53 -2.35 0.70 4.84
C GLY A 53 -1.12 0.19 4.08
N GLY A 54 -0.46 -0.88 4.55
CA GLY A 54 0.58 -1.57 3.77
C GLY A 54 0.04 -2.25 2.51
N ASP A 55 -1.28 -2.47 2.42
CA ASP A 55 -1.94 -2.97 1.21
C ASP A 55 -2.37 -1.87 0.25
N PHE A 56 -2.05 -0.60 0.51
CA PHE A 56 -2.45 0.52 -0.33
C PHE A 56 -1.25 1.18 -1.00
N ASN A 57 -1.10 0.98 -2.32
CA ASN A 57 -0.03 1.56 -3.11
C ASN A 57 -0.56 2.48 -4.19
N VAL A 58 -0.20 3.76 -4.12
CA VAL A 58 -0.36 4.70 -5.24
C VAL A 58 0.73 4.41 -6.25
N ILE A 59 0.35 3.85 -7.40
CA ILE A 59 1.28 3.48 -8.47
C ILE A 59 1.74 4.70 -9.24
N GLU A 60 0.79 5.57 -9.57
CA GLU A 60 0.99 6.86 -10.21
C GLU A 60 -0.23 7.75 -9.93
N ASP A 61 -0.19 9.00 -10.38
CA ASP A 61 -1.33 9.91 -10.22
C ASP A 61 -2.60 9.30 -10.82
N GLY A 62 -3.65 9.21 -10.01
CA GLY A 62 -4.92 8.60 -10.42
C GLY A 62 -4.94 7.07 -10.48
N VAL A 63 -3.89 6.35 -10.07
CA VAL A 63 -3.83 4.88 -10.16
C VAL A 63 -3.39 4.25 -8.84
N VAL A 64 -4.21 3.31 -8.34
CA VAL A 64 -3.97 2.62 -7.07
C VAL A 64 -3.97 1.10 -7.27
N LEU A 65 -3.02 0.45 -6.60
CA LEU A 65 -2.96 -0.99 -6.41
C LEU A 65 -3.32 -1.32 -4.95
N ILE A 66 -4.25 -2.25 -4.77
CA ILE A 66 -4.74 -2.70 -3.45
C ILE A 66 -4.42 -4.17 -3.25
N GLY A 67 -3.63 -4.49 -2.23
CA GLY A 67 -3.41 -5.86 -1.76
C GLY A 67 -4.65 -6.44 -1.08
N CYS A 68 -4.98 -7.69 -1.38
CA CYS A 68 -6.18 -8.35 -0.89
C CYS A 68 -5.93 -9.85 -0.72
N GLY A 69 -6.71 -10.52 0.14
CA GLY A 69 -6.65 -11.98 0.30
C GLY A 69 -5.58 -12.49 1.25
N GLY A 70 -4.82 -11.59 1.88
CA GLY A 70 -3.92 -11.91 2.99
C GLY A 70 -4.61 -11.86 4.36
N ALA A 71 -3.84 -12.13 5.42
CA ALA A 71 -4.33 -12.09 6.81
C ALA A 71 -4.71 -10.67 7.32
N ARG A 72 -4.47 -9.61 6.53
CA ARG A 72 -4.62 -8.20 6.93
C ARG A 72 -5.76 -7.50 6.23
N THR A 73 -5.79 -7.52 4.90
CA THR A 73 -6.84 -6.86 4.11
C THR A 73 -7.81 -7.88 3.51
N GLN A 74 -9.06 -7.81 3.96
CA GLN A 74 -10.18 -8.61 3.47
C GLN A 74 -10.75 -8.01 2.19
N GLU A 75 -11.40 -8.84 1.36
CA GLU A 75 -11.97 -8.38 0.10
C GLU A 75 -13.02 -7.30 0.31
N GLU A 76 -13.87 -7.41 1.34
CA GLU A 76 -14.89 -6.42 1.65
C GLU A 76 -14.28 -5.04 1.96
N GLY A 77 -13.18 -5.02 2.71
CA GLY A 77 -12.41 -3.80 3.00
C GLY A 77 -11.75 -3.23 1.75
N ALA A 78 -11.11 -4.08 0.94
CA ALA A 78 -10.48 -3.68 -0.32
C ALA A 78 -11.50 -3.10 -1.31
N ARG A 79 -12.68 -3.73 -1.44
CA ARG A 79 -13.79 -3.26 -2.30
C ARG A 79 -14.38 -1.94 -1.82
N GLN A 80 -14.51 -1.76 -0.50
CA GLN A 80 -14.95 -0.48 0.07
C GLN A 80 -13.98 0.65 -0.31
N VAL A 81 -12.68 0.43 -0.12
CA VAL A 81 -11.66 1.42 -0.50
C VAL A 81 -11.66 1.65 -2.02
N GLN A 82 -11.71 0.58 -2.83
CA GLN A 82 -11.83 0.67 -4.28
C GLN A 82 -13.00 1.57 -4.70
N ALA A 83 -14.19 1.38 -4.12
CA ALA A 83 -15.38 2.16 -4.46
C ALA A 83 -15.22 3.66 -4.17
N TRP A 84 -14.46 4.03 -3.13
CA TRP A 84 -14.12 5.43 -2.88
C TRP A 84 -13.27 6.01 -4.00
N PHE A 85 -12.20 5.32 -4.39
CA PHE A 85 -11.28 5.81 -5.42
C PHE A 85 -11.91 5.81 -6.82
N ASP A 86 -12.71 4.80 -7.16
CA ASP A 86 -13.47 4.75 -8.40
C ASP A 86 -14.44 5.95 -8.51
N LYS A 87 -15.08 6.34 -7.39
CA LYS A 87 -15.97 7.51 -7.31
C LYS A 87 -15.22 8.82 -7.57
N GLU A 88 -13.97 8.92 -7.11
CA GLU A 88 -13.10 10.06 -7.35
C GLU A 88 -12.41 10.01 -8.74
N GLY A 89 -12.75 9.01 -9.58
CA GLY A 89 -12.26 8.87 -10.94
C GLY A 89 -10.86 8.25 -11.08
N TRP A 90 -10.37 7.59 -10.02
CA TRP A 90 -9.10 6.88 -10.04
C TRP A 90 -9.26 5.48 -10.61
N GLU A 91 -8.24 4.98 -11.30
CA GLU A 91 -8.13 3.57 -11.66
C GLU A 91 -7.67 2.77 -10.44
N THR A 92 -8.41 1.71 -10.12
CA THR A 92 -8.06 0.82 -9.03
C THR A 92 -7.82 -0.60 -9.56
N ARG A 93 -6.80 -1.27 -9.02
CA ARG A 93 -6.56 -2.69 -9.25
C ARG A 93 -6.41 -3.42 -7.93
N ILE A 94 -7.21 -4.47 -7.73
CA ILE A 94 -7.05 -5.37 -6.59
C ILE A 94 -6.11 -6.51 -7.00
N ALA A 95 -5.10 -6.77 -6.18
CA ALA A 95 -4.15 -7.86 -6.30
C ALA A 95 -4.35 -8.84 -5.14
N PHE A 96 -4.66 -10.09 -5.50
CA PHE A 96 -4.76 -11.16 -4.50
C PHE A 96 -3.36 -11.69 -4.17
N ILE A 97 -3.01 -11.64 -2.89
CA ILE A 97 -1.70 -12.05 -2.38
C ILE A 97 -1.83 -13.26 -1.46
N ASP A 98 -0.80 -14.09 -1.42
CA ASP A 98 -0.74 -15.23 -0.50
C ASP A 98 -0.62 -14.76 0.95
N GLU A 99 -1.28 -15.44 1.90
CA GLU A 99 -1.26 -15.12 3.33
C GLU A 99 0.14 -15.14 3.95
N TYR A 100 1.10 -15.81 3.32
CA TYR A 100 2.51 -15.77 3.70
C TYR A 100 3.06 -14.33 3.70
N TYR A 101 2.54 -13.46 2.83
CA TYR A 101 2.90 -12.05 2.78
C TYR A 101 1.94 -11.22 3.62
N VAL A 102 2.53 -10.36 4.45
CA VAL A 102 1.74 -9.52 5.35
C VAL A 102 0.98 -8.45 4.58
N HIS A 103 1.64 -7.83 3.61
CA HIS A 103 1.17 -6.68 2.84
C HIS A 103 1.75 -6.67 1.43
N ILE A 104 1.08 -6.03 0.48
CA ILE A 104 1.56 -5.91 -0.91
C ILE A 104 2.78 -5.00 -1.08
N ASP A 105 3.00 -4.06 -0.16
CA ASP A 105 4.18 -3.18 -0.14
C ASP A 105 5.51 -3.92 0.15
N LEU A 106 5.46 -5.21 0.44
CA LEU A 106 6.64 -6.07 0.42
C LEU A 106 7.04 -6.47 -1.00
N MET A 107 6.06 -6.55 -1.91
CA MET A 107 6.22 -7.18 -3.23
C MET A 107 6.23 -6.18 -4.37
N VAL A 108 5.48 -5.08 -4.27
CA VAL A 108 5.34 -4.08 -5.33
C VAL A 108 5.45 -2.70 -4.73
N VAL A 109 6.53 -1.97 -5.01
CA VAL A 109 6.79 -0.65 -4.42
C VAL A 109 7.19 0.35 -5.50
N PRO A 110 6.32 1.35 -5.80
CA PRO A 110 6.69 2.48 -6.63
C PRO A 110 7.80 3.30 -5.94
N ILE A 111 8.95 3.45 -6.59
CA ILE A 111 10.14 4.10 -5.99
C ILE A 111 10.48 5.43 -6.65
N ALA A 112 10.16 5.59 -7.94
CA ALA A 112 10.28 6.84 -8.68
C ALA A 112 9.21 6.92 -9.78
N GLU A 113 9.17 8.03 -10.50
CA GLU A 113 8.26 8.21 -11.63
C GLU A 113 8.50 7.11 -12.67
N LYS A 114 7.47 6.34 -12.99
CA LYS A 114 7.53 5.20 -13.92
C LYS A 114 8.61 4.16 -13.57
N LEU A 115 8.94 4.00 -12.29
CA LEU A 115 9.89 2.99 -11.82
C LEU A 115 9.34 2.29 -10.58
N THR A 116 9.19 0.97 -10.68
CA THR A 116 8.60 0.15 -9.61
C THR A 116 9.55 -1.00 -9.26
N ALA A 117 9.88 -1.12 -7.98
CA ALA A 117 10.54 -2.30 -7.43
C ALA A 117 9.50 -3.41 -7.29
N VAL A 118 9.77 -4.59 -7.86
CA VAL A 118 8.85 -5.72 -7.84
C VAL A 118 9.59 -7.00 -7.53
N CYS A 119 9.10 -7.79 -6.58
CA CYS A 119 9.56 -9.16 -6.41
C CYS A 119 8.87 -10.06 -7.43
N LEU A 120 9.52 -10.32 -8.57
CA LEU A 120 8.93 -11.09 -9.67
C LEU A 120 8.64 -12.55 -9.28
N ALA A 121 9.33 -13.09 -8.29
CA ALA A 121 9.16 -14.45 -7.82
C ALA A 121 7.81 -14.71 -7.12
N CYS A 122 7.15 -13.67 -6.60
CA CYS A 122 5.90 -13.81 -5.85
C CYS A 122 4.78 -12.87 -6.32
N THR A 123 5.07 -11.96 -7.25
CA THR A 123 4.05 -11.07 -7.83
C THR A 123 3.36 -11.78 -9.00
N GLU A 124 2.02 -11.76 -9.02
CA GLU A 124 1.24 -12.30 -10.13
C GLU A 124 1.68 -11.65 -11.47
N PRO A 125 1.95 -12.43 -12.54
CA PRO A 125 2.40 -11.89 -13.82
C PRO A 125 1.47 -10.81 -14.39
N GLY A 126 0.16 -10.93 -14.19
CA GLY A 126 -0.82 -9.93 -14.63
C GLY A 126 -0.64 -8.54 -14.00
N ILE A 127 -0.08 -8.47 -12.79
CA ILE A 127 0.28 -7.20 -12.14
C ILE A 127 1.51 -6.60 -12.80
N VAL A 128 2.52 -7.42 -13.09
CA VAL A 128 3.75 -6.99 -13.77
C VAL A 128 3.44 -6.47 -15.16
N ASP A 129 2.61 -7.18 -15.92
CA ASP A 129 2.19 -6.77 -17.26
C ASP A 129 1.35 -5.49 -17.24
N TRP A 130 0.48 -5.33 -16.24
CA TRP A 130 -0.28 -4.09 -16.04
C TRP A 130 0.62 -2.90 -15.75
N LEU A 131 1.62 -3.04 -14.87
CA LEU A 131 2.61 -2.01 -14.58
C LEU A 131 3.42 -1.64 -15.84
N LYS A 132 3.91 -2.64 -16.58
CA LYS A 132 4.64 -2.44 -17.84
C LYS A 132 3.76 -1.78 -18.91
N GLY A 133 2.49 -2.15 -18.99
CA GLY A 133 1.51 -1.53 -19.89
C GLY A 133 1.28 -0.04 -19.59
N LYS A 134 1.51 0.37 -18.33
CA LYS A 134 1.52 1.79 -17.91
C LYS A 134 2.87 2.48 -18.11
N GLY A 135 3.86 1.77 -18.67
CA GLY A 135 5.19 2.30 -18.94
C GLY A 135 6.13 2.31 -17.74
N HIS A 136 5.83 1.55 -16.68
CA HIS A 136 6.78 1.40 -15.58
C HIS A 136 7.94 0.49 -15.97
N GLU A 137 9.16 0.96 -15.72
CA GLU A 137 10.33 0.10 -15.62
C GLU A 137 10.27 -0.70 -14.31
N ILE A 138 10.66 -1.97 -14.39
CA ILE A 138 10.60 -2.90 -13.27
C ILE A 138 12.01 -3.21 -12.79
N ILE A 139 12.28 -2.91 -11.51
CA ILE A 139 13.46 -3.41 -10.82
C ILE A 139 13.07 -4.72 -10.15
N ASP A 140 13.65 -5.83 -10.60
CA ASP A 140 13.45 -7.12 -9.95
C ASP A 140 14.18 -7.14 -8.61
N VAL A 141 13.41 -7.29 -7.53
CA VAL A 141 13.96 -7.45 -6.19
C VAL A 141 13.98 -8.94 -5.84
N PRO A 142 15.14 -9.52 -5.50
CA PRO A 142 15.22 -10.91 -5.11
C PRO A 142 14.30 -11.22 -3.91
N PHE A 143 13.70 -12.41 -3.93
CA PHE A 143 12.80 -12.87 -2.87
C PHE A 143 13.42 -12.80 -1.47
N GLN A 144 14.72 -13.12 -1.35
CA GLN A 144 15.43 -13.05 -0.07
C GLN A 144 15.49 -11.63 0.50
N ASP A 145 15.70 -10.64 -0.37
CA ASP A 145 15.76 -9.23 0.03
C ASP A 145 14.36 -8.71 0.37
N THR A 146 13.34 -9.14 -0.38
CA THR A 146 11.93 -8.87 -0.08
C THR A 146 11.54 -9.33 1.33
N MET A 147 11.91 -10.56 1.70
CA MET A 147 11.65 -11.11 3.04
C MET A 147 12.42 -10.39 4.15
N ALA A 148 13.53 -9.73 3.84
CA ALA A 148 14.31 -8.92 4.76
C ALA A 148 13.83 -7.45 4.85
N LEU A 149 12.63 -7.14 4.31
CA LEU A 149 12.10 -5.78 4.17
C LEU A 149 12.95 -4.88 3.26
N GLY A 150 13.74 -5.46 2.35
CA GLY A 150 14.56 -4.74 1.38
C GLY A 150 13.74 -3.82 0.48
N CYS A 151 12.49 -4.19 0.19
CA CYS A 151 11.57 -3.38 -0.62
C CYS A 151 10.93 -2.21 0.14
N ASN A 152 11.10 -2.07 1.46
CA ASN A 152 10.42 -1.04 2.26
C ASN A 152 11.10 0.34 2.09
N PHE A 153 11.12 0.80 0.85
CA PHE A 153 11.66 2.06 0.42
C PHE A 153 10.65 3.18 0.70
N MET A 154 11.16 4.32 1.15
CA MET A 154 10.38 5.55 1.20
C MET A 154 10.86 6.48 0.10
N SER A 155 10.05 6.67 -0.95
CA SER A 155 10.35 7.67 -1.97
C SER A 155 10.21 9.09 -1.40
N LEU A 156 11.22 9.92 -1.63
CA LEU A 156 11.28 11.34 -1.26
C LEU A 156 11.05 12.26 -2.47
N GLY A 157 10.75 11.67 -3.63
CA GLY A 157 10.71 12.36 -4.91
C GLY A 157 12.09 12.82 -5.40
N LYS A 158 12.13 13.26 -6.67
CA LYS A 158 13.37 13.62 -7.38
C LYS A 158 14.37 12.45 -7.36
N ASP A 159 13.86 11.24 -7.63
CA ASP A 159 14.65 10.00 -7.73
C ASP A 159 15.48 9.67 -6.49
N ARG A 160 14.98 10.04 -5.30
CA ARG A 160 15.61 9.75 -4.01
C ARG A 160 14.72 8.84 -3.18
N VAL A 161 15.35 7.84 -2.57
CA VAL A 161 14.68 6.90 -1.67
C VAL A 161 15.44 6.81 -0.35
N ILE A 162 14.73 6.49 0.73
CA ILE A 162 15.31 6.00 1.98
C ILE A 162 15.16 4.48 2.00
N ALA A 163 16.26 3.79 2.25
CA ALA A 163 16.34 2.33 2.34
C ALA A 163 17.01 1.91 3.66
N PRO A 164 16.69 0.73 4.22
CA PRO A 164 17.49 0.11 5.27
C PRO A 164 18.92 -0.12 4.77
N THR A 165 19.93 0.11 5.62
CA THR A 165 21.36 -0.16 5.28
C THR A 165 21.61 -1.64 4.94
N SER A 166 20.74 -2.54 5.39
CA SER A 166 20.80 -3.97 5.07
C SER A 166 20.29 -4.30 3.66
N SER A 167 19.60 -3.38 2.97
CA SER A 167 19.18 -3.59 1.58
C SER A 167 20.42 -3.56 0.68
N LYS A 168 20.66 -4.67 -0.03
CA LYS A 168 21.84 -4.84 -0.89
C LYS A 168 21.54 -4.62 -2.36
N THR A 169 20.26 -4.46 -2.69
CA THR A 169 19.69 -4.26 -4.01
C THR A 169 18.89 -2.97 -4.01
#